data_AF-A0A959QG89-F1
#
_entry.id   AF-A0A959QG89-F1
#
_cell.length_a   1.000
_cell.length_b   1.000
_cell.length_c   1.000
_cell.angle_alpha   90.00
_cell.angle_beta   90.00
_cell.angle_gamma   90.00
#
_symmetry.space_group_name_H-M   'P 1'
#
loop_
_entity.id
_entity.type
_entity.pdbx_description
1 polymer ?
#
loop_
_entity_poly.entity_id
_entity_poly.type
_entity_poly.pdbx_seq_one_letter_code
_entity_poly.pdbx_strand_id
1 'polypeptide(L)'
;MKETLTLLWAAVLYLALGSCDDETCEREVTYTKATPVFGQIDKYRLPITNTRIAPIVNPGHYILIDTILFVLDIDRGIHVVSSQNSQHINYINIPGIREFVIEDDTLVANSYYDVLQIDIARPQHAKLIYREEEAFPIPFYNERGL
;
A
#
# COMPACT_ATOMS: atom_id res chain seq x y z
N MET A 1 37.67 39.11 60.46
CA MET A 1 37.08 37.84 60.94
C MET A 1 35.64 37.62 60.46
N LYS A 2 34.74 38.63 60.50
CA LYS A 2 33.37 38.50 59.97
C LYS A 2 33.32 38.44 58.43
N GLU A 3 34.04 39.33 57.75
CA GLU A 3 34.17 39.37 56.27
C GLU A 3 34.75 38.07 55.68
N THR A 4 35.74 37.49 56.36
CA THR A 4 36.36 36.21 55.98
C THR A 4 35.44 35.02 56.24
N LEU A 5 34.56 35.11 57.23
CA LEU A 5 33.57 34.08 57.56
C LEU A 5 32.38 34.10 56.58
N THR A 6 31.96 35.29 56.14
CA THR A 6 30.89 35.46 55.12
C THR A 6 31.33 34.97 53.74
N LEU A 7 32.60 35.18 53.35
CA LEU A 7 33.14 34.63 52.11
C LEU A 7 33.20 33.10 52.13
N LEU A 8 33.47 32.51 53.30
CA LEU A 8 33.51 31.06 53.48
C LEU A 8 32.12 30.43 53.38
N TRP A 9 31.09 31.08 53.95
CA TRP A 9 29.69 30.67 53.80
C TRP A 9 29.17 30.83 52.36
N ALA A 10 29.56 31.89 51.67
CA ALA A 10 29.20 32.09 50.25
C ALA A 10 29.84 31.02 49.34
N ALA A 11 31.09 30.62 49.61
CA ALA A 11 31.76 29.55 48.87
C ALA A 11 31.11 28.18 49.09
N VAL A 12 30.70 27.87 50.33
CA VAL A 12 29.95 26.64 50.65
C VAL A 12 28.58 26.61 49.95
N LEU A 13 27.89 27.75 49.88
CA LEU A 13 26.62 27.87 49.16
C LEU A 13 26.79 27.70 47.64
N TYR A 14 27.89 28.18 47.07
CA TYR A 14 28.19 28.03 45.64
C TYR A 14 28.50 26.58 45.25
N LEU A 15 29.15 25.82 46.14
CA LEU A 15 29.41 24.39 45.97
C LEU A 15 28.15 23.53 46.09
N ALA A 16 27.13 23.99 46.81
CA ALA A 16 25.87 23.26 46.99
C ALA A 16 24.89 23.38 45.80
N LEU A 17 25.18 24.24 44.81
CA LEU A 17 24.31 24.46 43.63
C LEU A 17 24.69 23.59 42.41
N GLY A 18 25.73 22.75 42.51
CA GLY A 18 26.17 21.86 41.44
C GLY A 18 25.52 20.47 41.48
N SER A 19 24.23 20.37 41.15
CA SER A 19 23.57 19.09 40.85
C SER A 19 23.27 19.03 39.35
N CYS A 20 24.30 18.69 38.54
CA CYS A 20 24.07 18.32 37.13
C CYS A 20 23.80 16.82 37.11
N ASP A 21 22.54 16.46 36.90
CA ASP A 21 22.14 15.07 36.74
C ASP A 21 22.25 14.73 35.25
N ASP A 22 23.44 14.30 34.82
CA ASP A 22 23.66 13.73 33.48
C ASP A 22 23.20 12.26 33.44
N GLU A 23 22.12 11.91 34.15
CA GLU A 23 21.45 10.64 33.94
C GLU A 23 20.60 10.78 32.67
N THR A 24 21.22 10.54 31.52
CA THR A 24 20.48 10.01 30.38
C THR A 24 19.73 8.80 30.90
N CYS A 25 18.43 8.97 31.19
CA CYS A 25 17.55 7.92 31.67
C CYS A 25 17.45 6.83 30.59
N GLU A 26 18.42 5.93 30.57
CA GLU A 26 18.36 4.69 29.83
C GLU A 26 17.32 3.81 30.51
N ARG A 27 16.07 3.96 30.08
CA ARG A 27 14.97 3.09 30.50
C ARG A 27 14.87 1.92 29.56
N GLU A 28 15.12 0.72 30.08
CA GLU A 28 14.68 -0.49 29.41
C GLU A 28 13.14 -0.53 29.40
N VAL A 29 12.56 -0.59 28.21
CA VAL A 29 11.12 -0.73 27.99
C VAL A 29 10.85 -2.01 27.25
N THR A 30 9.98 -2.85 27.82
CA THR A 30 9.48 -4.03 27.13
C THR A 30 8.26 -3.64 26.32
N TYR A 31 8.28 -3.93 25.03
CA TYR A 31 7.17 -3.69 24.12
C TYR A 31 6.89 -4.92 23.28
N THR A 32 5.63 -5.08 22.89
CA THR A 32 5.23 -6.12 21.93
C THR A 32 5.40 -5.56 20.52
N LYS A 33 6.34 -6.12 19.75
CA LYS A 33 6.53 -5.80 18.34
C LYS A 33 5.79 -6.80 17.47
N ALA A 34 4.96 -6.30 16.55
CA ALA A 34 4.43 -7.13 15.47
C ALA A 34 5.55 -7.37 14.44
N THR A 35 5.86 -8.64 14.18
CA THR A 35 6.75 -9.02 13.08
C THR A 35 5.88 -9.30 11.85
N PRO A 36 6.03 -8.56 10.74
CA PRO A 36 5.25 -8.82 9.54
C PRO A 36 5.63 -10.18 8.95
N VAL A 37 4.60 -10.94 8.54
CA VAL A 37 4.77 -12.17 7.75
C VAL A 37 4.45 -11.79 6.31
N PHE A 38 5.46 -11.84 5.44
CA PHE A 38 5.31 -11.47 4.03
C PHE A 38 4.95 -12.68 3.16
N GLY A 39 4.04 -12.47 2.20
CA GLY A 39 3.77 -13.42 1.14
C GLY A 39 4.83 -13.36 0.04
N GLN A 40 4.97 -14.45 -0.72
CA GLN A 40 5.78 -14.45 -1.95
C GLN A 40 4.96 -13.87 -3.09
N ILE A 41 5.38 -12.74 -3.66
CA ILE A 41 4.65 -12.04 -4.72
C ILE A 41 4.45 -12.89 -5.98
N ASP A 42 5.41 -13.77 -6.29
CA ASP A 42 5.35 -14.68 -7.44
C ASP A 42 4.13 -15.62 -7.42
N LYS A 43 3.61 -15.94 -6.22
CA LYS A 43 2.37 -16.73 -6.09
C LYS A 43 1.13 -15.99 -6.56
N TYR A 44 1.19 -14.66 -6.61
CA TYR A 44 0.09 -13.78 -6.99
C TYR A 44 0.24 -13.20 -8.40
N ARG A 45 1.43 -13.33 -9.01
CA ARG A 45 1.73 -13.01 -10.42
C ARG A 45 1.13 -14.04 -11.39
N LEU A 46 -0.12 -14.42 -11.16
CA LEU A 46 -0.84 -15.34 -12.03
C LEU A 46 -1.17 -14.68 -13.37
N PRO A 47 -1.31 -15.44 -14.47
CA PRO A 47 -1.90 -14.94 -15.71
C PRO A 47 -3.32 -14.42 -15.44
N ILE A 48 -3.72 -13.38 -16.17
CA ILE A 48 -5.11 -12.94 -16.12
C ILE A 48 -6.03 -14.05 -16.63
N THR A 49 -7.21 -14.18 -16.04
CA THR A 49 -8.22 -15.15 -16.50
C THR A 49 -9.52 -14.44 -16.82
N ASN A 50 -10.26 -15.00 -17.77
CA ASN A 50 -11.55 -14.51 -18.23
C ASN A 50 -12.62 -15.50 -17.78
N THR A 51 -13.64 -15.04 -17.07
CA THR A 51 -14.82 -15.84 -16.72
C THR A 51 -16.10 -15.08 -17.03
N ARG A 52 -17.21 -15.77 -17.27
CA ARG A 52 -18.49 -15.09 -17.57
C ARG A 52 -19.23 -14.64 -16.31
N ILE A 53 -18.88 -15.20 -15.15
CA ILE A 53 -19.64 -15.04 -13.92
C ILE A 53 -18.65 -14.84 -12.77
N ALA A 54 -18.81 -13.72 -12.08
CA ALA A 54 -18.26 -13.45 -10.77
C ALA A 54 -19.25 -12.56 -10.01
N PRO A 55 -19.48 -12.78 -8.71
CA PRO A 55 -20.25 -11.84 -7.91
C PRO A 55 -19.45 -10.53 -7.75
N ILE A 56 -20.13 -9.40 -7.80
CA ILE A 56 -19.56 -8.11 -7.38
C ILE A 56 -19.53 -8.12 -5.84
N VAL A 57 -18.34 -7.97 -5.25
CA VAL A 57 -18.19 -8.01 -3.77
C VAL A 57 -17.80 -6.65 -3.21
N ASN A 58 -16.81 -5.99 -3.81
CA ASN A 58 -16.34 -4.67 -3.36
C ASN A 58 -16.16 -3.73 -4.56
N PRO A 59 -17.27 -3.16 -5.08
CA PRO A 59 -17.21 -2.32 -6.28
C PRO A 59 -16.40 -1.05 -6.01
N GLY A 60 -15.55 -0.69 -6.98
CA GLY A 60 -14.80 0.55 -7.01
C GLY A 60 -15.24 1.47 -8.14
N HIS A 61 -14.27 2.15 -8.76
CA HIS A 61 -14.47 2.98 -9.94
C HIS A 61 -14.97 2.17 -11.15
N TYR A 62 -15.66 2.83 -12.08
CA TYR A 62 -16.13 2.24 -13.32
C TYR A 62 -15.89 3.18 -14.51
N ILE A 63 -15.69 2.60 -15.69
CA ILE A 63 -15.53 3.33 -16.95
C ILE A 63 -16.53 2.79 -17.97
N LEU A 64 -17.28 3.66 -18.63
CA LEU A 64 -18.18 3.32 -19.75
C LEU A 64 -17.53 3.75 -21.06
N ILE A 65 -17.32 2.80 -21.97
CA ILE A 65 -16.83 3.04 -23.33
C ILE A 65 -17.87 2.46 -24.29
N ASP A 66 -18.42 3.31 -25.16
CA ASP A 66 -19.55 3.01 -26.00
C ASP A 66 -20.72 2.37 -25.21
N THR A 67 -20.87 1.05 -25.33
CA THR A 67 -21.94 0.27 -24.70
C THR A 67 -21.39 -0.76 -23.70
N ILE A 68 -20.12 -0.64 -23.31
CA ILE A 68 -19.42 -1.57 -22.42
C ILE A 68 -19.01 -0.84 -21.15
N LEU A 69 -19.50 -1.34 -20.02
CA LEU A 69 -19.19 -0.89 -18.68
C LEU A 69 -18.12 -1.79 -18.08
N PHE A 70 -16.98 -1.21 -17.74
CA PHE A 70 -15.91 -1.83 -16.97
C PHE A 70 -16.06 -1.39 -15.51
N VAL A 71 -16.32 -2.33 -14.60
CA VAL A 71 -16.52 -2.05 -13.16
C VAL A 71 -15.41 -2.70 -12.37
N LEU A 72 -14.62 -1.90 -11.66
CA LEU A 72 -13.62 -2.40 -10.73
C LEU A 72 -14.29 -3.17 -9.58
N ASP A 73 -13.75 -4.33 -9.25
CA ASP A 73 -14.00 -5.06 -8.00
C ASP A 73 -12.67 -5.11 -7.25
N ILE A 74 -12.56 -4.27 -6.22
CA ILE A 74 -11.30 -3.95 -5.54
C ILE A 74 -10.65 -5.24 -5.03
N ASP A 75 -9.35 -5.35 -5.27
CA ASP A 75 -8.46 -6.47 -4.97
C ASP A 75 -8.78 -7.79 -5.71
N ARG A 76 -9.75 -7.78 -6.65
CA ARG A 76 -10.25 -8.99 -7.30
C ARG A 76 -10.19 -8.97 -8.83
N GLY A 77 -10.63 -7.90 -9.49
CA GLY A 77 -10.71 -7.87 -10.95
C GLY A 77 -11.63 -6.79 -11.51
N ILE A 78 -12.05 -6.98 -12.76
CA ILE A 78 -12.90 -6.04 -13.50
C ILE A 78 -14.07 -6.79 -14.12
N HIS A 79 -15.29 -6.36 -13.81
CA HIS A 79 -16.50 -6.85 -14.48
C HIS A 79 -16.69 -6.09 -15.79
N VAL A 80 -16.96 -6.82 -16.86
CA VAL A 80 -17.26 -6.26 -18.19
C VAL A 80 -18.73 -6.53 -18.49
N VAL A 81 -19.53 -5.47 -18.53
CA VAL A 81 -20.99 -5.54 -18.59
C VAL A 81 -21.49 -4.74 -19.79
N SER A 82 -22.43 -5.29 -20.54
CA SER A 82 -23.17 -4.52 -21.56
C SER A 82 -24.09 -3.52 -20.87
N SER A 83 -23.96 -2.22 -21.18
CA SER A 83 -24.86 -1.20 -20.65
C SER A 83 -26.25 -1.22 -21.30
N GLN A 84 -26.40 -1.88 -22.46
CA GLN A 84 -27.67 -1.94 -23.19
C GLN A 84 -28.69 -2.89 -22.53
N ASN A 85 -28.22 -3.97 -21.91
CA ASN A 85 -29.07 -5.03 -21.37
C ASN A 85 -28.59 -5.58 -20.01
N SER A 86 -27.61 -4.91 -19.38
CA SER A 86 -27.00 -5.30 -18.10
C SER A 86 -26.43 -6.72 -18.10
N GLN A 87 -26.07 -7.25 -19.27
CA GLN A 87 -25.50 -8.59 -19.40
C GLN A 87 -24.03 -8.59 -19.00
N HIS A 88 -23.63 -9.45 -18.06
CA HIS A 88 -22.22 -9.74 -17.81
C HIS A 88 -21.63 -10.46 -19.03
N ILE A 89 -20.68 -9.81 -19.70
CA ILE A 89 -19.99 -10.32 -20.88
C ILE A 89 -18.77 -11.11 -20.43
N ASN A 90 -18.03 -10.56 -19.47
CA ASN A 90 -16.76 -11.11 -18.99
C ASN A 90 -16.44 -10.59 -17.58
N TYR A 91 -15.49 -11.25 -16.96
CA TYR A 91 -14.86 -10.89 -15.70
C TYR A 91 -13.37 -11.16 -15.87
N ILE A 92 -12.58 -10.09 -15.82
CA ILE A 92 -11.13 -10.13 -15.95
C ILE A 92 -10.55 -10.22 -14.54
N ASN A 93 -10.06 -11.39 -14.17
CA ASN A 93 -9.45 -11.61 -12.86
C ASN A 93 -8.06 -10.99 -12.82
N ILE A 94 -7.89 -9.98 -11.96
CA ILE A 94 -6.64 -9.25 -11.75
C ILE A 94 -6.47 -9.12 -10.23
N PRO A 95 -5.80 -10.07 -9.56
CA PRO A 95 -5.64 -10.04 -8.12
C PRO A 95 -4.93 -8.76 -7.66
N GLY A 96 -5.39 -8.15 -6.57
CA GLY A 96 -4.77 -6.95 -6.01
C GLY A 96 -4.92 -5.68 -6.87
N ILE A 97 -5.84 -5.68 -7.85
CA ILE A 97 -6.20 -4.47 -8.60
C ILE A 97 -6.92 -3.46 -7.71
N ARG A 98 -6.59 -2.18 -7.83
CA ARG A 98 -7.27 -1.10 -7.11
C ARG A 98 -7.61 0.11 -8.00
N GLU A 99 -7.03 0.18 -9.19
CA GLU A 99 -7.31 1.23 -10.17
C GLU A 99 -7.03 0.71 -11.58
N PHE A 100 -7.75 1.26 -12.56
CA PHE A 100 -7.43 1.05 -13.97
C PHE A 100 -7.80 2.28 -14.80
N VAL A 101 -7.13 2.42 -15.93
CA VAL A 101 -7.48 3.36 -16.99
C VAL A 101 -7.58 2.60 -18.30
N ILE A 102 -8.30 3.18 -19.26
CA ILE A 102 -8.41 2.63 -20.61
C ILE A 102 -8.00 3.71 -21.59
N GLU A 103 -7.09 3.35 -22.49
CA GLU A 103 -6.69 4.15 -23.65
C GLU A 103 -6.79 3.27 -24.88
N ASP A 104 -7.59 3.70 -25.87
CA ASP A 104 -7.99 2.89 -27.03
C ASP A 104 -8.50 1.49 -26.61
N ASP A 105 -7.91 0.44 -27.17
CA ASP A 105 -8.21 -0.96 -26.85
C ASP A 105 -7.30 -1.53 -25.74
N THR A 106 -6.58 -0.67 -24.99
CA THR A 106 -5.65 -1.09 -23.94
C THR A 106 -6.14 -0.64 -22.57
N LEU A 107 -6.36 -1.63 -21.70
CA LEU A 107 -6.63 -1.42 -20.29
C LEU A 107 -5.31 -1.49 -19.52
N VAL A 108 -4.96 -0.41 -18.83
CA VAL A 108 -3.79 -0.33 -17.95
C VAL A 108 -4.26 -0.38 -16.51
N ALA A 109 -3.79 -1.37 -15.76
CA ALA A 109 -4.21 -1.61 -14.38
C ALA A 109 -3.02 -1.87 -13.46
N ASN A 110 -3.17 -1.55 -12.18
CA ASN A 110 -2.24 -2.03 -11.17
C ASN A 110 -2.59 -3.46 -10.72
N SER A 111 -1.61 -4.17 -10.19
CA SER A 111 -1.80 -5.42 -9.45
C SER A 111 -0.69 -5.53 -8.42
N TYR A 112 -1.03 -5.31 -7.14
CA TYR A 112 -0.03 -5.19 -6.08
C TYR A 112 1.06 -4.16 -6.42
N TYR A 113 2.29 -4.62 -6.70
CA TYR A 113 3.45 -3.80 -7.03
C TYR A 113 3.72 -3.68 -8.53
N ASP A 114 2.89 -4.32 -9.36
CA ASP A 114 3.08 -4.42 -10.81
C ASP A 114 2.08 -3.52 -11.55
N VAL A 115 2.40 -3.20 -12.81
CA VAL A 115 1.48 -2.58 -13.78
C VAL A 115 1.25 -3.54 -14.94
N LEU A 116 0.00 -3.72 -15.35
CA LEU A 116 -0.40 -4.58 -16.45
C LEU A 116 -0.96 -3.75 -17.60
N GLN A 117 -0.63 -4.15 -18.82
CA GLN A 117 -1.30 -3.72 -20.04
C GLN A 117 -2.11 -4.90 -20.59
N ILE A 118 -3.40 -4.69 -20.81
CA ILE A 118 -4.35 -5.74 -21.18
C ILE A 118 -5.10 -5.31 -22.45
N ASP A 119 -5.01 -6.11 -23.50
CA ASP A 119 -5.78 -5.95 -24.73
C ASP A 119 -7.26 -6.26 -24.43
N ILE A 120 -8.12 -5.28 -24.70
CA ILE A 120 -9.57 -5.35 -24.55
C ILE A 120 -10.31 -5.07 -25.87
N ALA A 121 -9.64 -5.11 -27.04
CA ALA A 121 -10.28 -4.96 -28.36
C ALA A 121 -11.44 -5.96 -28.58
N ARG A 122 -11.37 -7.11 -27.89
CA ARG A 122 -12.49 -8.03 -27.70
C ARG A 122 -12.77 -8.16 -26.21
N PRO A 123 -13.68 -7.35 -25.62
CA PRO A 123 -13.90 -7.30 -24.18
C PRO A 123 -14.32 -8.66 -23.55
N GLN A 124 -14.87 -9.56 -24.36
CA GLN A 124 -15.19 -10.95 -23.99
C GLN A 124 -13.96 -11.87 -23.83
N HIS A 125 -12.79 -11.44 -24.32
CA HIS A 125 -11.55 -12.21 -24.40
C HIS A 125 -10.35 -11.29 -24.17
N ALA A 126 -10.27 -10.69 -22.98
CA ALA A 126 -9.16 -9.82 -22.62
C ALA A 126 -7.85 -10.61 -22.52
N LYS A 127 -6.73 -10.00 -22.93
CA LYS A 127 -5.42 -10.67 -22.98
C LYS A 127 -4.33 -9.81 -22.37
N LEU A 128 -3.50 -10.42 -21.53
CA LEU A 128 -2.32 -9.74 -21.01
C LEU A 128 -1.34 -9.50 -22.17
N ILE A 129 -1.00 -8.23 -22.40
CA ILE A 129 0.03 -7.82 -23.37
C ILE A 129 1.38 -7.80 -22.67
N TYR A 130 1.43 -7.09 -21.55
CA TYR A 130 2.66 -6.81 -20.83
C TYR A 130 2.40 -6.68 -19.33
N ARG A 131 3.40 -7.04 -18.52
CA ARG A 131 3.45 -6.77 -17.09
C ARG A 131 4.80 -6.14 -16.78
N GLU A 132 4.77 -4.91 -16.28
CA GLU A 132 5.92 -4.31 -15.61
C GLU A 132 5.90 -4.78 -14.17
N GLU A 133 6.88 -5.60 -13.81
CA GLU A 133 7.06 -6.06 -12.44
C GLU A 133 7.73 -4.97 -11.59
N GLU A 134 7.29 -4.82 -10.33
CA GLU A 134 7.88 -3.85 -9.39
C GLU A 134 7.83 -2.40 -9.89
N ALA A 135 6.82 -2.07 -10.71
CA ALA A 135 6.54 -0.72 -11.19
C ALA A 135 6.29 0.29 -10.06
N PHE A 136 5.85 -0.19 -8.89
CA PHE A 136 5.67 0.61 -7.68
C PHE A 136 6.71 0.24 -6.61
N PRO A 137 7.19 1.22 -5.81
CA PRO A 137 8.11 0.94 -4.72
C PRO A 137 7.53 -0.06 -3.73
N ILE A 138 8.28 -1.12 -3.46
CA ILE A 138 7.99 -2.01 -2.35
C ILE A 138 8.30 -1.23 -1.07
N PRO A 139 7.37 -1.18 -0.09
CA PRO A 139 7.65 -0.50 1.17
C PRO A 139 8.89 -1.11 1.81
N PHE A 140 9.94 -0.30 1.96
CA PHE A 140 11.13 -0.65 2.71
C PHE A 140 10.77 -0.66 4.19
N TYR A 141 11.07 -1.75 4.89
CA TYR A 141 10.97 -1.80 6.35
C TYR A 141 12.35 -1.99 6.94
N ASN A 142 12.77 -1.06 7.80
CA ASN A 142 13.95 -1.26 8.64
C ASN A 142 13.58 -1.94 9.97
N GLU A 143 14.58 -2.31 10.79
CA GLU A 143 14.33 -2.93 12.10
C GLU A 143 13.50 -2.07 13.06
N ARG A 144 13.27 -0.79 12.74
CA ARG A 144 12.43 0.15 13.49
C ARG A 144 10.98 0.18 13.01
N GLY A 145 10.62 -0.59 11.97
CA GLY A 145 9.25 -0.65 11.45
C GLY A 145 8.83 0.60 10.67
N LEU A 146 9.80 1.34 10.14
CA LEU A 146 9.61 2.47 9.21
C LEU A 146 9.88 2.02 7.78
#